data_AF-A0A960VES0-F1
#
_entry.id   AF-A0A960VES0-F1
#
_cell.length_a   1.000
_cell.length_b   1.000
_cell.length_c   1.000
_cell.angle_alpha   90.00
_cell.angle_beta   90.00
_cell.angle_gamma   90.00
#
_symmetry.space_group_name_H-M   'P 1'
#
loop_
_entity.id
_entity.type
_entity.pdbx_description
1 polymer ?
#
loop_
_entity_poly.entity_id
_entity_poly.type
_entity_poly.pdbx_seq_one_letter_code
_entity_poly.pdbx_strand_id
1 'polypeptide(L)'
;MNACCARRLFVGLVLIGILLVNPIFANPHPYVIATHPKGGSHLLIKILNMIHGYRPADLLCHYDGLRFRPSMIDECWQSGGMPWVHLFAPVFTYNYFYSNHPDYQVVVIIRDLRDAYVSYAHWVCKDPEISEEEKINRVLEDSGYFEMSSYLSIFLDDPRFYVIRFEDLIGPKGGGSKDKQTQTIYDLAAYVGMPISKSLADEYGEKLFGDSGGTFRKGQIGSWKEACNEEQKNWFKENFGDELIRLGYEKDYNW
;
A
#
# COMPACT_ATOMS: atom_id res chain seq x y z
N MET A 1 -11.42 -65.60 33.18
CA MET A 1 -10.51 -64.61 33.78
C MET A 1 -9.23 -64.59 32.96
N ASN A 2 -8.96 -63.43 32.33
CA ASN A 2 -7.69 -62.84 31.83
C ASN A 2 -6.83 -63.68 30.85
N ALA A 3 -6.53 -63.35 29.59
CA ALA A 3 -6.31 -62.09 28.86
C ALA A 3 -5.23 -61.16 29.44
N CYS A 4 -4.01 -61.21 28.86
CA CYS A 4 -3.08 -60.09 28.57
C CYS A 4 -1.74 -60.68 28.06
N CYS A 5 -1.33 -60.47 26.81
CA CYS A 5 -0.78 -59.27 26.18
C CYS A 5 0.77 -59.26 26.17
N ALA A 6 1.38 -59.50 25.01
CA ALA A 6 2.74 -59.05 24.67
C ALA A 6 2.93 -59.10 23.14
N ARG A 7 2.59 -58.00 22.44
CA ARG A 7 3.03 -57.75 21.07
C ARG A 7 4.49 -57.28 21.09
N ARG A 8 5.39 -58.01 20.43
CA ARG A 8 6.74 -57.55 20.11
C ARG A 8 6.68 -56.63 18.89
N LEU A 9 7.24 -55.43 19.06
CA LEU A 9 7.58 -54.50 17.99
C LEU A 9 8.65 -55.14 17.08
N PHE A 10 8.47 -55.05 15.76
CA PHE A 10 9.60 -54.98 14.83
C PHE A 10 9.28 -54.00 13.70
N VAL A 11 10.27 -53.18 13.42
CA VAL A 11 10.28 -51.92 12.69
C VAL A 11 9.90 -52.12 11.22
N GLY A 12 8.82 -51.46 10.79
CA GLY A 12 8.49 -51.30 9.38
C GLY A 12 9.22 -50.10 8.79
N LEU A 13 9.77 -50.28 7.59
CA LEU A 13 10.41 -49.27 6.77
C LEU A 13 9.61 -47.95 6.76
N VAL A 14 10.24 -46.85 7.16
CA VAL A 14 9.78 -45.51 6.77
C VAL A 14 10.64 -45.08 5.58
N LEU A 15 9.94 -44.97 4.46
CA LEU A 15 10.44 -44.44 3.20
C LEU A 15 11.09 -43.07 3.37
N ILE A 16 12.23 -42.96 2.70
CA ILE A 16 12.84 -41.73 2.20
C ILE A 16 11.78 -40.82 1.58
N GLY A 17 11.85 -39.53 1.90
CA GLY A 17 11.38 -38.48 1.00
C GLY A 17 10.33 -37.55 1.57
N ILE A 18 10.72 -36.68 2.50
CA ILE A 18 10.21 -35.31 2.56
C ILE A 18 11.37 -34.39 2.96
N LEU A 19 12.34 -34.23 2.06
CA LEU A 19 12.96 -32.92 1.89
C LEU A 19 11.90 -32.11 1.17
N LEU A 20 10.98 -31.49 1.93
CA LEU A 20 10.30 -30.30 1.43
C LEU A 20 11.43 -29.31 1.21
N VAL A 21 11.87 -29.24 -0.03
CA VAL A 21 12.49 -28.08 -0.61
C VAL A 21 11.61 -26.93 -0.13
N ASN A 22 12.05 -26.18 0.88
CA ASN A 22 11.59 -24.81 1.04
C ASN A 22 11.78 -24.26 -0.36
N PRO A 23 10.72 -23.90 -1.12
CA PRO A 23 10.96 -23.17 -2.32
C PRO A 23 11.82 -22.00 -1.86
N ILE A 24 13.02 -21.94 -2.40
CA ILE A 24 13.85 -20.76 -2.30
C ILE A 24 13.00 -19.74 -3.07
N PHE A 25 12.03 -19.14 -2.39
CA PHE A 25 11.47 -17.88 -2.83
C PHE A 25 12.71 -17.01 -2.92
N ALA A 26 13.02 -16.52 -4.12
CA ALA A 26 13.96 -15.43 -4.22
C ALA A 26 13.51 -14.40 -3.17
N ASN A 27 14.38 -14.05 -2.24
CA ASN A 27 14.02 -13.02 -1.29
C ASN A 27 13.79 -11.76 -2.11
N PRO A 28 12.67 -11.05 -1.90
CA PRO A 28 12.48 -9.78 -2.56
C PRO A 28 13.69 -8.89 -2.26
N HIS A 29 14.04 -8.03 -3.21
CA HIS A 29 14.96 -6.94 -2.88
C HIS A 29 14.39 -6.20 -1.67
N PRO A 30 15.19 -5.96 -0.61
CA PRO A 30 14.65 -5.39 0.61
C PRO A 30 14.00 -4.04 0.33
N TYR A 31 12.71 -3.91 0.64
CA TYR A 31 11.96 -2.68 0.44
C TYR A 31 11.07 -2.35 1.64
N VAL A 32 10.60 -1.10 1.69
CA VAL A 32 9.57 -0.62 2.60
C VAL A 32 8.45 0.03 1.79
N ILE A 33 7.21 -0.21 2.19
CA ILE A 33 6.06 0.47 1.60
C ILE A 33 5.77 1.74 2.40
N ALA A 34 5.65 2.88 1.73
CA ALA A 34 5.30 4.16 2.36
C ALA A 34 4.06 4.75 1.67
N THR A 35 3.03 5.12 2.44
CA THR A 35 1.74 5.47 1.83
C THR A 35 1.04 6.65 2.51
N HIS A 36 0.46 7.54 1.73
CA HIS A 36 -0.48 8.52 2.29
C HIS A 36 -1.74 7.77 2.78
N PRO A 37 -2.33 8.08 3.95
CA PRO A 37 -3.57 7.41 4.34
C PRO A 37 -4.63 7.61 3.26
N LYS A 38 -5.28 6.50 2.88
CA LYS A 38 -6.26 6.42 1.77
C LYS A 38 -5.70 6.63 0.35
N GLY A 39 -4.38 6.65 0.20
CA GLY A 39 -3.67 6.63 -1.09
C GLY A 39 -3.69 5.27 -1.81
N GLY A 40 -4.20 4.21 -1.18
CA GLY A 40 -4.27 2.88 -1.79
C GLY A 40 -3.39 1.81 -1.15
N SER A 41 -2.94 2.00 0.09
CA SER A 41 -2.01 1.09 0.80
C SER A 41 -2.43 -0.37 0.75
N HIS A 42 -3.70 -0.68 1.01
CA HIS A 42 -4.19 -2.06 1.03
C HIS A 42 -4.21 -2.69 -0.36
N LEU A 43 -4.38 -1.90 -1.42
CA LEU A 43 -4.29 -2.36 -2.80
C LEU A 43 -2.84 -2.76 -3.12
N LEU A 44 -1.88 -1.89 -2.80
CA LEU A 44 -0.45 -2.16 -2.96
C LEU A 44 0.02 -3.36 -2.14
N ILE A 45 -0.39 -3.42 -0.87
CA ILE A 45 -0.09 -4.54 0.03
C ILE A 45 -0.64 -5.86 -0.52
N LYS A 46 -1.88 -5.86 -1.00
CA LYS A 46 -2.52 -7.05 -1.55
C LYS A 46 -1.78 -7.56 -2.78
N ILE A 47 -1.41 -6.68 -3.72
CA ILE A 47 -0.67 -7.13 -4.91
C ILE A 47 0.72 -7.67 -4.56
N LEU A 48 1.43 -7.02 -3.64
CA LEU A 48 2.74 -7.49 -3.19
C LEU A 48 2.61 -8.85 -2.49
N ASN A 49 1.62 -9.01 -1.59
CA ASN A 49 1.31 -10.31 -1.00
C ASN A 49 1.01 -11.38 -2.05
N MET A 50 0.33 -11.06 -3.15
CA MET A 50 0.11 -12.01 -4.25
C MET A 50 1.40 -12.34 -5.02
N ILE A 51 2.32 -11.39 -5.18
CA ILE A 51 3.60 -11.58 -5.88
C ILE A 51 4.54 -12.51 -5.10
N HIS A 52 4.67 -12.32 -3.78
CA HIS A 52 5.72 -13.01 -3.01
C HIS A 52 5.22 -13.78 -1.77
N GLY A 53 3.96 -13.63 -1.35
CA GLY A 53 3.35 -14.40 -0.25
C GLY A 53 3.66 -13.92 1.18
N TYR A 54 4.40 -12.82 1.39
CA TYR A 54 4.73 -12.29 2.72
C TYR A 54 3.53 -11.55 3.31
N ARG A 55 3.31 -11.70 4.62
CA ARG A 55 2.17 -11.09 5.30
C ARG A 55 2.45 -9.61 5.56
N PRO A 56 1.47 -8.70 5.36
CA PRO A 56 1.67 -7.32 5.78
C PRO A 56 1.94 -7.25 7.27
N ALA A 57 2.98 -6.50 7.64
CA ALA A 57 3.34 -6.22 9.01
C ALA A 57 3.38 -4.71 9.17
N ASP A 58 2.31 -4.20 9.77
CA ASP A 58 2.15 -2.78 9.98
C ASP A 58 3.12 -2.26 11.04
N LEU A 59 4.06 -1.40 10.63
CA LEU A 59 4.99 -0.76 11.54
C LEU A 59 4.40 0.54 12.15
N LEU A 60 3.13 0.88 11.85
CA LEU A 60 2.50 2.19 12.10
C LEU A 60 2.38 2.67 13.55
N CYS A 61 2.70 1.88 14.57
CA CYS A 61 2.45 2.35 15.94
C CYS A 61 3.57 3.19 16.58
N HIS A 62 4.67 3.54 15.88
CA HIS A 62 5.87 4.04 16.57
C HIS A 62 6.67 5.17 15.91
N TYR A 63 6.08 5.91 14.96
CA TYR A 63 6.72 7.09 14.37
C TYR A 63 6.52 8.37 15.19
N ASP A 64 6.71 8.29 16.52
CA ASP A 64 6.86 9.47 17.39
C ASP A 64 8.34 9.92 17.51
N GLY A 65 9.20 9.45 16.60
CA GLY A 65 10.64 9.70 16.62
C GLY A 65 11.41 8.99 17.75
N LEU A 66 10.73 8.44 18.76
CA LEU A 66 11.34 7.82 19.94
C LEU A 66 11.38 6.29 19.86
N ARG A 67 10.51 5.67 19.05
CA ARG A 67 10.31 4.21 19.07
C ARG A 67 10.69 3.48 17.77
N PHE A 68 11.00 4.21 16.69
CA PHE A 68 11.54 3.61 15.47
C PHE A 68 13.01 3.23 15.64
N ARG A 69 13.32 1.92 15.60
CA ARG A 69 14.69 1.43 15.49
C ARG A 69 14.91 0.90 14.08
N PRO A 70 16.01 1.26 13.40
CA PRO A 70 16.32 0.73 12.08
C PRO A 70 16.15 -0.80 11.97
N SER A 71 16.59 -1.54 12.99
CA SER A 71 16.49 -3.01 13.04
C SER A 71 15.07 -3.58 12.92
N MET A 72 14.03 -2.79 13.22
CA MET A 72 12.64 -3.27 13.14
C MET A 72 12.24 -3.70 11.73
N ILE A 73 12.84 -3.09 10.71
CA ILE A 73 12.56 -3.41 9.31
C ILE A 73 13.19 -4.77 8.95
N ASP A 74 14.45 -4.98 9.35
CA ASP A 74 15.12 -6.26 9.18
C ASP A 74 14.41 -7.38 9.97
N GLU A 75 14.05 -7.12 11.23
CA GLU A 75 13.30 -8.05 12.10
C GLU A 75 11.93 -8.41 11.48
N CYS A 76 11.27 -7.45 10.85
CA CYS A 76 10.02 -7.64 10.12
C CYS A 76 10.21 -8.62 8.94
N TRP A 77 11.20 -8.38 8.10
CA TRP A 77 11.51 -9.28 6.98
C TRP A 77 11.92 -10.69 7.46
N GLN A 78 12.77 -10.77 8.49
CA GLN A 78 13.23 -12.04 9.07
C GLN A 78 12.08 -12.87 9.67
N SER A 79 11.02 -12.23 10.13
CA SER A 79 9.83 -12.90 10.66
C SER A 79 8.78 -13.25 9.59
N GLY A 80 9.08 -13.00 8.31
CA GLY A 80 8.15 -13.24 7.20
C GLY A 80 7.09 -12.15 7.04
N GLY A 81 7.32 -10.98 7.62
CA GLY A 81 6.52 -9.78 7.46
C GLY A 81 6.96 -8.93 6.26
N MET A 82 6.04 -8.10 5.77
CA MET A 82 6.27 -7.07 4.77
C MET A 82 6.09 -5.70 5.44
N PRO A 83 7.17 -4.91 5.61
CA PRO A 83 7.13 -3.67 6.37
C PRO A 83 6.43 -2.57 5.58
N TRP A 84 5.49 -1.89 6.24
CA TRP A 84 4.82 -0.72 5.67
C TRP A 84 4.53 0.35 6.71
N VAL A 85 4.47 1.61 6.26
CA VAL A 85 4.25 2.81 7.07
C VAL A 85 3.37 3.84 6.35
N HIS A 86 2.76 4.75 7.10
CA HIS A 86 2.22 5.99 6.53
C HIS A 86 3.29 7.08 6.47
N LEU A 87 3.19 8.00 5.51
CA LEU A 87 4.16 9.07 5.17
C LEU A 87 4.35 10.14 6.27
N PHE A 88 4.16 9.83 7.55
CA PHE A 88 4.27 10.76 8.69
C PHE A 88 5.72 11.19 9.00
N ALA A 89 6.60 11.11 8.02
CA ALA A 89 8.03 11.07 8.18
C ALA A 89 8.61 12.18 7.31
N PRO A 90 9.05 13.32 7.89
CA PRO A 90 9.62 14.41 7.11
C PRO A 90 10.82 13.90 6.29
N VAL A 91 11.27 14.64 5.27
CA VAL A 91 12.40 14.25 4.41
C VAL A 91 13.63 13.75 5.21
N PHE A 92 13.86 14.29 6.43
CA PHE A 92 14.93 13.81 7.32
C PHE A 92 14.80 12.33 7.69
N THR A 93 13.57 11.81 7.84
CA THR A 93 13.30 10.39 8.10
C THR A 93 13.89 9.52 7.01
N TYR A 94 13.65 9.87 5.75
CA TYR A 94 14.12 9.04 4.65
C TYR A 94 15.65 9.11 4.57
N ASN A 95 16.24 10.27 4.84
CA ASN A 95 17.70 10.39 4.94
C ASN A 95 18.28 9.54 6.09
N TYR A 96 17.62 9.53 7.25
CA TYR A 96 18.00 8.66 8.37
C TYR A 96 17.81 7.18 8.02
N PHE A 97 16.72 6.83 7.35
CA PHE A 97 16.43 5.49 6.85
C PHE A 97 17.54 4.99 5.92
N TYR A 98 17.87 5.75 4.87
CA TYR A 98 18.93 5.39 3.91
C TYR A 98 20.33 5.37 4.54
N SER A 99 20.57 6.12 5.61
CA SER A 99 21.85 6.05 6.35
C SER A 99 22.04 4.71 7.06
N ASN A 100 20.94 4.01 7.41
CA ASN A 100 20.97 2.71 8.07
C ASN A 100 20.69 1.55 7.11
N HIS A 101 19.98 1.83 6.02
CA HIS A 101 19.55 0.85 5.03
C HIS A 101 19.82 1.37 3.60
N PRO A 102 21.10 1.54 3.22
CA PRO A 102 21.45 2.11 1.91
C PRO A 102 20.98 1.23 0.74
N ASP A 103 20.83 -0.07 0.96
CA ASP A 103 20.41 -1.05 -0.05
C ASP A 103 18.89 -1.23 -0.13
N TYR A 104 18.12 -0.61 0.78
CA TYR A 104 16.68 -0.72 0.77
C TYR A 104 16.03 0.25 -0.21
N GLN A 105 14.96 -0.22 -0.82
CA GLN A 105 14.10 0.58 -1.67
C GLN A 105 12.85 1.06 -0.91
N VAL A 106 12.27 2.18 -1.35
CA VAL A 106 10.98 2.66 -0.83
C VAL A 106 9.96 2.68 -1.95
N VAL A 107 8.90 1.87 -1.80
CA VAL A 107 7.77 1.84 -2.72
C VAL A 107 6.69 2.77 -2.17
N VAL A 108 6.34 3.79 -2.94
CA VAL A 108 5.33 4.79 -2.58
C VAL A 108 4.10 4.61 -3.45
N ILE A 109 2.91 4.64 -2.85
CA ILE A 109 1.66 4.78 -3.61
C ILE A 109 1.02 6.14 -3.35
N ILE A 110 0.76 6.86 -4.43
CA ILE A 110 0.04 8.13 -4.44
C ILE A 110 -1.31 7.98 -5.12
N ARG A 111 -2.23 8.90 -4.84
CA ARG A 111 -3.58 8.97 -5.40
C ARG A 111 -4.00 10.42 -5.51
N ASP A 112 -4.97 10.74 -6.37
CA ASP A 112 -5.61 12.05 -6.38
C ASP A 112 -6.03 12.43 -4.94
N LEU A 113 -5.48 13.54 -4.43
CA LEU A 113 -5.71 13.99 -3.05
C LEU A 113 -7.21 14.17 -2.78
N ARG A 114 -7.99 14.61 -3.76
CA ARG A 114 -9.43 14.83 -3.61
C ARG A 114 -10.15 13.50 -3.36
N ASP A 115 -9.81 12.44 -4.11
CA ASP A 115 -10.34 11.10 -3.87
C ASP A 115 -9.85 10.50 -2.54
N ALA A 116 -8.61 10.80 -2.13
CA ALA A 116 -8.07 10.38 -0.85
C ALA A 116 -8.84 11.02 0.31
N TYR A 117 -9.08 12.34 0.27
CA TYR A 117 -9.87 13.09 1.23
C TYR A 117 -11.31 12.59 1.34
N VAL A 118 -12.00 12.40 0.21
CA VAL A 118 -13.36 11.81 0.22
C VAL A 118 -13.30 10.42 0.84
N SER A 119 -12.31 9.61 0.50
CA SER A 119 -12.16 8.28 1.10
C SER A 119 -11.81 8.33 2.60
N TYR A 120 -11.14 9.37 3.07
CA TYR A 120 -10.76 9.57 4.48
C TYR A 120 -11.96 10.05 5.30
N ALA A 121 -12.74 10.99 4.77
CA ALA A 121 -14.01 11.46 5.33
C ALA A 121 -14.93 10.30 5.72
N HIS A 122 -15.14 9.34 4.81
CA HIS A 122 -15.95 8.14 5.07
C HIS A 122 -15.29 7.12 6.01
N TRP A 123 -13.97 7.15 6.15
CA TRP A 123 -13.24 6.25 7.05
C TRP A 123 -13.30 6.76 8.50
N VAL A 124 -13.10 8.07 8.70
CA VAL A 124 -13.19 8.74 10.01
C VAL A 124 -14.65 8.82 10.46
N CYS A 125 -15.55 9.27 9.59
CA CYS A 125 -16.95 9.48 9.92
C CYS A 125 -17.85 8.37 9.35
N LYS A 126 -18.07 7.33 10.16
CA LYS A 126 -18.88 6.15 9.79
C LYS A 126 -20.38 6.33 10.02
N ASP A 127 -20.80 7.40 10.68
CA ASP A 127 -22.20 7.69 10.97
C ASP A 127 -22.99 7.89 9.66
N PRO A 128 -24.03 7.09 9.38
CA PRO A 128 -24.83 7.24 8.17
C PRO A 128 -25.72 8.48 8.17
N GLU A 129 -26.02 9.07 9.33
CA GLU A 129 -26.90 10.25 9.45
C GLU A 129 -26.19 11.56 9.06
N ILE A 130 -24.86 11.54 9.03
CA ILE A 130 -24.05 12.68 8.62
C ILE A 130 -23.92 12.69 7.10
N SER A 131 -24.29 13.81 6.48
CA SER A 131 -24.23 14.01 5.02
C SER A 131 -22.79 13.87 4.49
N GLU A 132 -22.63 13.48 3.22
CA GLU A 132 -21.30 13.38 2.60
C GLU A 132 -20.56 14.72 2.60
N GLU A 133 -21.28 15.82 2.39
CA GLU A 133 -20.77 17.19 2.46
C GLU A 133 -20.17 17.50 3.84
N GLU A 134 -20.91 17.23 4.92
CA GLU A 134 -20.46 17.48 6.30
C GLU A 134 -19.26 16.58 6.67
N LYS A 135 -19.24 15.33 6.20
CA LYS A 135 -18.08 14.44 6.39
C LYS A 135 -16.81 15.01 5.77
N ILE A 136 -16.93 15.56 4.56
CA ILE A 136 -15.80 16.16 3.85
C ILE A 136 -15.34 17.41 4.60
N ASN A 137 -16.25 18.31 4.98
CA ASN A 137 -15.89 19.54 5.72
C ASN A 137 -15.05 19.26 6.97
N ARG A 138 -15.43 18.24 7.76
CA ARG A 138 -14.68 17.83 8.96
C ARG A 138 -13.22 17.44 8.70
N VAL A 139 -12.94 16.81 7.55
CA VAL A 139 -11.56 16.41 7.22
C VAL A 139 -10.78 17.51 6.53
N LEU A 140 -11.44 18.52 5.94
CA LEU A 140 -10.76 19.73 5.45
C LEU A 140 -10.17 20.54 6.61
N GLU A 141 -10.77 20.45 7.80
CA GLU A 141 -10.29 21.07 9.04
C GLU A 141 -9.23 20.23 9.79
N ASP A 142 -8.96 18.99 9.36
CA ASP A 142 -7.95 18.11 9.99
C ASP A 142 -6.54 18.55 9.59
N SER A 143 -5.89 19.34 10.44
CA SER A 143 -4.53 19.85 10.21
C SER A 143 -3.49 18.73 10.09
N GLY A 144 -3.69 17.60 10.77
CA GLY A 144 -2.78 16.46 10.68
C GLY A 144 -2.87 15.77 9.31
N TYR A 145 -4.09 15.59 8.80
CA TYR A 145 -4.29 15.04 7.46
C TYR A 145 -3.84 16.00 6.36
N PHE A 146 -4.04 17.30 6.57
CA PHE A 146 -3.50 18.35 5.72
C PHE A 146 -1.98 18.27 5.61
N GLU A 147 -1.26 18.31 6.73
CA GLU A 147 0.21 18.27 6.75
C GLU A 147 0.78 17.04 6.05
N MET A 148 0.16 15.87 6.23
CA MET A 148 0.54 14.63 5.54
C MET A 148 0.32 14.69 4.02
N SER A 149 -0.62 15.50 3.56
CA SER A 149 -1.02 15.61 2.15
C SER A 149 -0.18 16.64 1.38
N SER A 150 0.43 17.62 2.06
CA SER A 150 1.00 18.83 1.43
C SER A 150 2.28 18.63 0.62
N TYR A 151 2.88 17.43 0.62
CA TYR A 151 4.19 17.21 0.02
C TYR A 151 4.33 15.81 -0.59
N LEU A 152 3.33 15.30 -1.29
CA LEU A 152 3.44 14.02 -1.99
C LEU A 152 4.32 14.13 -3.25
N SER A 153 4.39 15.30 -3.87
CA SER A 153 5.16 15.54 -5.10
C SER A 153 6.67 15.41 -4.89
N ILE A 154 7.16 15.56 -3.65
CA ILE A 154 8.59 15.40 -3.32
C ILE A 154 9.10 13.99 -3.65
N PHE A 155 8.22 12.98 -3.59
CA PHE A 155 8.60 11.60 -3.91
C PHE A 155 8.80 11.40 -5.42
N LEU A 156 8.24 12.28 -6.27
CA LEU A 156 8.45 12.24 -7.71
C LEU A 156 9.82 12.81 -8.10
N ASP A 157 10.36 13.72 -7.29
CA ASP A 157 11.62 14.42 -7.59
C ASP A 157 12.87 13.61 -7.19
N ASP A 158 12.71 12.60 -6.33
CA ASP A 158 13.82 11.82 -5.77
C ASP A 158 13.81 10.37 -6.31
N PRO A 159 14.81 9.97 -7.11
CA PRO A 159 14.84 8.67 -7.78
C PRO A 159 15.05 7.49 -6.81
N ARG A 160 15.29 7.75 -5.52
CA ARG A 160 15.34 6.69 -4.49
C ARG A 160 13.96 6.10 -4.19
N PHE A 161 12.88 6.79 -4.55
CA PHE A 161 11.51 6.32 -4.38
C PHE A 161 10.97 5.70 -5.67
N TYR A 162 10.33 4.54 -5.54
CA TYR A 162 9.55 3.94 -6.61
C TYR A 162 8.09 4.28 -6.44
N VAL A 163 7.62 5.28 -7.19
CA VAL A 163 6.28 5.82 -7.05
C VAL A 163 5.30 5.13 -7.99
N ILE A 164 4.23 4.60 -7.42
CA ILE A 164 3.06 4.04 -8.12
C ILE A 164 1.87 4.97 -7.92
N ARG A 165 1.04 5.10 -8.95
CA ARG A 165 -0.27 5.74 -8.87
C ARG A 165 -1.36 4.72 -8.62
N PHE A 166 -2.27 5.02 -7.70
CA PHE A 166 -3.49 4.25 -7.48
C PHE A 166 -4.25 4.03 -8.79
N GLU A 167 -4.33 5.08 -9.60
CA GLU A 167 -5.04 5.14 -10.88
C GLU A 167 -4.49 4.15 -11.91
N ASP A 168 -3.19 3.89 -11.84
CA ASP A 168 -2.53 2.92 -12.72
C ASP A 168 -2.66 1.49 -12.18
N LEU A 169 -2.80 1.29 -10.85
CA LEU A 169 -2.89 -0.03 -10.21
C LEU A 169 -4.32 -0.58 -10.08
N ILE A 170 -5.34 0.28 -9.97
CA ILE A 170 -6.72 -0.13 -9.63
C ILE A 170 -7.44 -0.91 -10.74
N GLY A 171 -7.05 -0.70 -11.99
CA GLY A 171 -7.59 -1.37 -13.16
C GLY A 171 -9.04 -1.01 -13.50
N PRO A 172 -9.64 -1.68 -14.50
CA PRO A 172 -10.92 -1.29 -15.09
C PRO A 172 -12.09 -1.20 -14.10
N LYS A 173 -12.13 -2.08 -13.10
CA LYS A 173 -13.20 -2.11 -12.10
C LYS A 173 -13.25 -0.85 -11.22
N GLY A 174 -12.13 -0.12 -11.09
CA GLY A 174 -12.06 1.15 -10.39
C GLY A 174 -11.97 2.38 -11.30
N GLY A 175 -12.21 2.21 -12.61
CA GLY A 175 -12.08 3.29 -13.60
C GLY A 175 -10.68 3.48 -14.18
N GLY A 176 -9.73 2.61 -13.83
CA GLY A 176 -8.38 2.61 -14.41
C GLY A 176 -8.28 1.83 -15.72
N SER A 177 -7.06 1.69 -16.25
CA SER A 177 -6.82 0.93 -17.50
C SER A 177 -6.28 -0.47 -17.21
N LYS A 178 -6.73 -1.47 -17.99
CA LYS A 178 -6.17 -2.83 -17.92
C LYS A 178 -4.68 -2.85 -18.23
N ASP A 179 -4.29 -2.28 -19.37
CA ASP A 179 -2.89 -2.31 -19.81
C ASP A 179 -1.95 -1.64 -18.80
N LYS A 180 -2.37 -0.51 -18.22
CA LYS A 180 -1.61 0.16 -17.16
C LYS A 180 -1.53 -0.66 -15.89
N GLN A 181 -2.63 -1.30 -15.48
CA GLN A 181 -2.63 -2.19 -14.32
C GLN A 181 -1.65 -3.34 -14.51
N THR A 182 -1.75 -4.05 -15.63
CA THR A 182 -0.86 -5.17 -15.96
C THR A 182 0.59 -4.73 -16.00
N GLN A 183 0.88 -3.61 -16.66
CA GLN A 183 2.25 -3.09 -16.76
C GLN A 183 2.78 -2.66 -15.39
N THR A 184 1.98 -1.96 -14.58
CA THR A 184 2.34 -1.55 -13.22
C THR A 184 2.65 -2.75 -12.32
N ILE A 185 1.84 -3.81 -12.39
CA ILE A 185 2.04 -5.04 -11.63
C ILE A 185 3.31 -5.76 -12.08
N TYR A 186 3.51 -5.87 -13.40
CA TYR A 186 4.70 -6.50 -14.00
C TYR A 186 5.99 -5.77 -13.59
N ASP A 187 6.00 -4.44 -13.69
CA ASP A 187 7.16 -3.61 -13.34
C ASP A 187 7.42 -3.62 -11.83
N LEU A 188 6.37 -3.54 -11.00
CA LEU A 188 6.50 -3.65 -9.55
C LEU A 188 7.11 -5.00 -9.15
N ALA A 189 6.65 -6.10 -9.76
CA ALA A 189 7.17 -7.43 -9.48
C ALA A 189 8.66 -7.54 -9.82
N ALA A 190 9.08 -7.02 -10.98
CA ALA A 190 10.49 -6.96 -11.36
C ALA A 190 11.30 -6.07 -10.41
N TYR A 191 10.75 -4.91 -10.03
CA TYR A 191 11.38 -3.96 -9.12
C TYR A 191 11.69 -4.59 -7.75
N VAL A 192 10.74 -5.32 -7.17
CA VAL A 192 10.93 -6.00 -5.87
C VAL A 192 11.72 -7.30 -5.97
N GLY A 193 12.35 -7.61 -7.12
CA GLY A 193 13.17 -8.81 -7.30
C GLY A 193 12.39 -10.10 -7.51
N MET A 194 11.10 -10.00 -7.84
CA MET A 194 10.18 -11.13 -8.03
C MET A 194 9.55 -11.08 -9.43
N PRO A 195 10.34 -11.11 -10.52
CA PRO A 195 9.80 -10.96 -11.87
C PRO A 195 8.78 -12.05 -12.19
N ILE A 196 7.64 -11.63 -12.73
CA ILE A 196 6.55 -12.50 -13.17
C ILE A 196 6.30 -12.33 -14.67
N SER A 197 5.52 -13.22 -15.29
CA SER A 197 5.08 -13.01 -16.68
C SER A 197 3.97 -11.96 -16.75
N LYS A 198 3.84 -11.28 -17.91
CA LYS A 198 2.72 -10.34 -18.15
C LYS A 198 1.35 -11.01 -18.00
N SER A 199 1.22 -12.27 -18.43
CA SER A 199 -0.02 -13.04 -18.26
C SER A 199 -0.37 -13.28 -16.78
N LEU A 200 0.62 -13.47 -15.91
CA LEU A 200 0.39 -13.61 -14.48
C LEU A 200 0.05 -12.26 -13.84
N ALA A 201 0.70 -11.17 -14.29
CA ALA A 201 0.35 -9.82 -13.88
C ALA A 201 -1.10 -9.46 -14.24
N ASP A 202 -1.55 -9.83 -15.45
CA ASP A 202 -2.95 -9.70 -15.87
C ASP A 202 -3.89 -10.46 -14.92
N GLU A 203 -3.59 -11.73 -14.64
CA GLU A 203 -4.40 -12.57 -13.73
C GLU A 203 -4.48 -11.96 -12.32
N TYR A 204 -3.38 -11.41 -11.82
CA TYR A 204 -3.36 -10.74 -10.52
C TYR A 204 -4.21 -9.47 -10.52
N GLY A 205 -4.14 -8.66 -11.59
CA GLY A 205 -4.98 -7.46 -11.76
C GLY A 205 -6.47 -7.77 -11.66
N GLU A 206 -6.93 -8.86 -12.29
CA GLU A 206 -8.35 -9.26 -12.26
C GLU A 206 -8.87 -9.60 -10.85
N LYS A 207 -7.98 -10.09 -9.96
CA LYS A 207 -8.26 -10.47 -8.56
C LYS A 207 -8.02 -9.33 -7.56
N LEU A 208 -7.36 -8.26 -8.00
CA LEU A 208 -6.88 -7.21 -7.11
C LEU A 208 -8.03 -6.36 -6.56
N PHE A 209 -8.99 -6.01 -7.42
CA PHE A 209 -10.14 -5.18 -7.04
C PHE A 209 -11.05 -5.87 -6.01
N GLY A 210 -11.58 -5.09 -5.07
CA GLY A 210 -12.49 -5.56 -4.02
C GLY A 210 -11.85 -5.52 -2.63
N ASP A 211 -12.57 -6.07 -1.65
CA ASP A 211 -12.13 -6.00 -0.26
C ASP A 211 -10.73 -6.61 -0.08
N SER A 212 -9.89 -5.83 0.61
CA SER A 212 -8.47 -6.09 0.84
C SER A 212 -8.11 -5.89 2.32
N GLY A 213 -9.11 -5.83 3.22
CA GLY A 213 -8.87 -5.67 4.66
C GLY A 213 -9.81 -4.67 5.36
N GLY A 214 -11.09 -4.59 4.97
CA GLY A 214 -12.11 -3.80 5.67
C GLY A 214 -12.05 -2.28 5.44
N THR A 215 -11.10 -1.80 4.62
CA THR A 215 -10.95 -0.38 4.26
C THR A 215 -11.47 -0.04 2.86
N PHE A 216 -11.94 -1.05 2.12
CA PHE A 216 -12.46 -0.93 0.76
C PHE A 216 -13.88 -0.33 0.79
N ARG A 217 -14.01 0.91 0.31
CA ARG A 217 -15.31 1.61 0.20
C ARG A 217 -15.91 1.49 -1.19
N LYS A 218 -15.30 2.17 -2.17
CA LYS A 218 -15.72 2.18 -3.58
C LYS A 218 -14.58 1.75 -4.53
N GLY A 219 -13.35 2.12 -4.22
CA GLY A 219 -12.19 1.82 -5.06
C GLY A 219 -12.24 2.47 -6.44
N GLN A 220 -12.83 3.67 -6.55
CA GLN A 220 -13.05 4.36 -7.82
C GLN A 220 -12.12 5.59 -7.97
N ILE A 221 -11.73 5.87 -9.21
CA ILE A 221 -11.07 7.12 -9.62
C ILE A 221 -12.14 8.20 -9.87
N GLY A 222 -11.87 9.44 -9.46
CA GLY A 222 -12.70 10.60 -9.77
C GLY A 222 -14.01 10.69 -8.99
N SER A 223 -14.17 9.92 -7.90
CA SER A 223 -15.36 9.99 -7.05
C SER A 223 -15.56 11.37 -6.42
N TRP A 224 -14.47 12.12 -6.25
CA TRP A 224 -14.51 13.49 -5.74
C TRP A 224 -15.35 14.44 -6.59
N LYS A 225 -15.48 14.21 -7.90
CA LYS A 225 -16.21 15.11 -8.81
C LYS A 225 -17.69 15.22 -8.46
N GLU A 226 -18.27 14.11 -8.01
CA GLU A 226 -19.67 14.02 -7.60
C GLU A 226 -19.83 14.31 -6.10
N ALA A 227 -18.82 13.97 -5.28
CA ALA A 227 -18.89 14.10 -3.83
C ALA A 227 -18.62 15.54 -3.33
N CYS A 228 -17.75 16.29 -4.01
CA CYS A 228 -17.38 17.64 -3.58
C CYS A 228 -18.29 18.71 -4.17
N ASN A 229 -18.77 19.62 -3.32
CA ASN A 229 -19.44 20.84 -3.75
C ASN A 229 -18.41 21.89 -4.25
N GLU A 230 -18.88 23.03 -4.75
CA GLU A 230 -17.99 24.08 -5.29
C GLU A 230 -17.10 24.73 -4.23
N GLU A 231 -17.58 24.88 -2.99
CA GLU A 231 -16.79 25.44 -1.89
C GLU A 231 -15.61 24.51 -1.54
N GLN A 232 -15.86 23.20 -1.45
CA GLN A 232 -14.83 22.20 -1.20
C GLN A 232 -13.82 22.12 -2.36
N LYS A 233 -14.28 22.21 -3.62
CA LYS A 233 -13.38 22.28 -4.78
C LYS A 233 -12.48 23.52 -4.73
N ASN A 234 -13.05 24.68 -4.37
CA ASN A 234 -12.26 25.90 -4.20
C ASN A 234 -11.25 25.77 -3.07
N TRP A 235 -11.62 25.14 -1.96
CA TRP A 235 -10.67 24.82 -0.90
C TRP A 235 -9.50 23.97 -1.42
N PHE A 236 -9.74 22.93 -2.24
CA PHE A 236 -8.66 22.14 -2.84
C PHE A 236 -7.79 22.95 -3.80
N LYS A 237 -8.37 23.89 -4.57
CA LYS A 237 -7.58 24.80 -5.41
C LYS A 237 -6.65 25.66 -4.56
N GLU A 238 -7.20 26.30 -3.53
CA GLU A 238 -6.46 27.20 -2.65
C GLU A 238 -5.32 26.49 -1.90
N ASN A 239 -5.56 25.25 -1.48
CA ASN A 239 -4.65 24.54 -0.57
C ASN A 239 -3.74 23.50 -1.26
N PHE A 240 -4.22 22.86 -2.32
CA PHE A 240 -3.52 21.78 -3.02
C PHE A 240 -3.44 21.99 -4.53
N GLY A 241 -3.82 23.16 -5.07
CA GLY A 241 -3.81 23.41 -6.52
C GLY A 241 -2.43 23.16 -7.14
N ASP A 242 -1.39 23.78 -6.59
CA ASP A 242 -0.01 23.58 -7.05
C ASP A 242 0.43 22.12 -6.91
N GLU A 243 0.08 21.48 -5.80
CA GLU A 243 0.44 20.09 -5.52
C GLU A 243 -0.24 19.13 -6.51
N LEU A 244 -1.54 19.32 -6.80
CA LEU A 244 -2.29 18.56 -7.79
C LEU A 244 -1.73 18.75 -9.22
N ILE A 245 -1.25 19.96 -9.54
CA ILE A 245 -0.57 20.23 -10.81
C ILE A 245 0.78 19.51 -10.87
N ARG A 246 1.61 19.59 -9.82
CA ARG A 246 2.90 18.90 -9.75
C ARG A 246 2.75 17.39 -9.79
N LEU A 247 1.73 16.86 -9.11
CA LEU A 247 1.35 15.45 -9.17
C LEU A 247 0.74 15.06 -10.51
N GLY A 248 0.48 16.00 -11.43
CA GLY A 248 -0.06 15.72 -12.77
C GLY A 248 -1.53 15.31 -12.80
N TYR A 249 -2.28 15.57 -11.73
CA TYR A 249 -3.74 15.38 -11.72
C TYR A 249 -4.47 16.54 -12.39
N GLU A 250 -3.87 17.73 -12.41
CA GLU A 250 -4.41 18.92 -13.05
C GLU A 250 -3.35 19.64 -13.90
N LYS A 251 -3.81 20.47 -14.86
CA LYS A 251 -2.91 21.27 -15.70
C LYS A 251 -2.74 22.69 -15.19
N ASP A 252 -3.80 23.24 -14.61
CA ASP A 252 -3.90 24.59 -14.08
C ASP A 252 -5.02 24.63 -13.02
N TYR A 253 -5.54 25.81 -12.70
CA TYR A 253 -6.60 26.01 -11.71
C TYR A 253 -8.03 25.99 -12.30
N ASN A 254 -8.17 25.73 -13.61
CA ASN A 254 -9.44 25.80 -14.37
C ASN A 254 -10.17 24.45 -14.44
N TRP A 255 -10.26 23.74 -13.32
CA TRP A 255 -10.97 22.46 -13.17
C TRP A 255 -12.15 22.52 -12.20
#